data_AF-A0A9E3W7X4-F1
#
_entry.id   AF-A0A9E3W7X4-F1
#
_cell.length_a   1.000
_cell.length_b   1.000
_cell.length_c   1.000
_cell.angle_alpha   90.00
_cell.angle_beta   90.00
_cell.angle_gamma   90.00
#
_symmetry.space_group_name_H-M   'P 1'
#
loop_
_entity.id
_entity.type
_entity.pdbx_description
1 polymer ?
#
loop_
_entity_poly.entity_id
_entity_poly.type
_entity_poly.pdbx_seq_one_letter_code
_entity_poly.pdbx_strand_id
1 'polypeptide(L)'
;MVANRVMTPDDPTLTPNLIVDSYERAFRRVYGREPRVRHIGGQWYYINSETVHRVTLLAEIMRLRELAREQSPYEPPTRSMVQRLIARLRGL
;
A
#
# COMPACT_ATOMS: atom_id res chain seq x y z
N MET A 1 -2.39 -17.46 -14.35
CA MET A 1 -2.02 -16.10 -14.81
C MET A 1 -3.02 -15.12 -14.21
N VAL A 2 -2.61 -14.28 -13.26
CA VAL A 2 -3.51 -13.25 -12.68
C VAL A 2 -3.31 -11.98 -13.52
N ALA A 3 -4.33 -11.58 -14.26
CA ALA A 3 -4.30 -10.40 -15.11
C ALA A 3 -3.97 -9.16 -14.25
N ASN A 4 -2.92 -8.44 -14.63
CA ASN A 4 -2.52 -7.18 -14.02
C ASN A 4 -3.51 -6.11 -14.49
N ARG A 5 -4.70 -6.04 -13.87
CA ARG A 5 -5.70 -5.02 -14.20
C ARG A 5 -5.13 -3.64 -13.85
N VAL A 6 -4.88 -2.84 -14.88
CA VAL A 6 -4.51 -1.43 -14.75
C VAL A 6 -5.73 -0.71 -14.17
N MET A 7 -5.61 -0.15 -12.96
CA MET A 7 -6.66 0.67 -12.37
C MET A 7 -6.57 2.05 -13.01
N THR A 8 -7.49 2.35 -13.93
CA THR A 8 -7.60 3.69 -14.52
C THR A 8 -8.49 4.58 -13.65
N PRO A 9 -8.21 5.89 -13.56
CA PRO A 9 -9.02 6.83 -12.78
C PRO A 9 -10.49 6.89 -13.20
N ASP A 10 -10.85 6.50 -14.41
CA ASP A 10 -12.23 6.57 -14.88
C ASP A 10 -12.95 5.22 -14.89
N ASP A 11 -12.34 4.17 -14.30
CA ASP A 11 -12.99 2.86 -14.24
C ASP A 11 -14.23 2.92 -13.31
N PRO A 12 -15.45 2.72 -13.85
CA PRO A 12 -16.69 2.84 -13.09
C PRO A 12 -16.86 1.70 -12.08
N THR A 13 -16.06 0.63 -12.17
CA THR A 13 -16.08 -0.48 -11.23
C THR A 13 -15.22 -0.23 -9.98
N LEU A 14 -14.45 0.87 -9.96
CA LEU A 14 -13.67 1.27 -8.80
C LEU A 14 -14.56 1.97 -7.77
N THR A 15 -15.18 1.15 -6.92
CA THR A 15 -15.92 1.64 -5.76
C THR A 15 -14.97 2.27 -4.73
N PRO A 16 -15.44 3.22 -3.91
CA PRO A 16 -14.62 3.80 -2.85
C PRO A 16 -14.00 2.76 -1.92
N ASN A 17 -14.75 1.74 -1.55
CA ASN A 17 -14.27 0.63 -0.71
C ASN A 17 -13.10 -0.11 -1.39
N LEU A 18 -13.21 -0.41 -2.68
CA LEU A 18 -12.14 -1.09 -3.41
C LEU A 18 -10.85 -0.25 -3.48
N ILE A 19 -10.98 1.08 -3.57
CA ILE A 19 -9.83 2.01 -3.57
C ILE A 19 -9.18 2.03 -2.19
N VAL A 20 -9.97 2.13 -1.11
CA VAL A 20 -9.50 2.06 0.28
C VAL A 20 -8.75 0.75 0.51
N ASP A 21 -9.37 -0.40 0.21
CA ASP A 21 -8.76 -1.72 0.37
C ASP A 21 -7.48 -1.88 -0.46
N SER A 22 -7.42 -1.26 -1.64
CA SER A 22 -6.25 -1.32 -2.51
C SER A 22 -5.09 -0.50 -1.96
N TYR A 23 -5.38 0.68 -1.41
CA TYR A 23 -4.41 1.52 -0.74
C TYR A 23 -3.87 0.86 0.53
N GLU A 24 -4.74 0.37 1.41
CA GLU A 24 -4.34 -0.31 2.65
C GLU A 24 -3.42 -1.51 2.37
N ARG A 25 -3.79 -2.36 1.41
CA ARG A 25 -2.97 -3.52 1.03
C ARG A 25 -1.62 -3.11 0.46
N ALA A 26 -1.58 -2.12 -0.43
CA ALA A 26 -0.33 -1.65 -1.04
C ALA A 26 0.58 -1.01 0.02
N PHE A 27 0.02 -0.16 0.88
CA PHE A 27 0.75 0.52 1.94
C PHE A 27 1.28 -0.46 3.00
N ARG A 28 0.45 -1.43 3.43
CA ARG A 28 0.87 -2.47 4.38
C ARG A 28 2.00 -3.32 3.80
N ARG A 29 1.98 -3.59 2.50
CA ARG A 29 3.03 -4.38 1.84
C ARG A 29 4.39 -3.65 1.81
N VAL A 30 4.39 -2.34 1.58
CA VAL A 30 5.62 -1.53 1.50
C VAL A 30 6.16 -1.17 2.88
N TYR A 31 5.29 -0.82 3.83
CA TYR A 31 5.68 -0.21 5.10
C TYR A 31 5.39 -1.06 6.34
N GLY A 32 4.73 -2.21 6.19
CA GLY A 32 4.42 -3.13 7.31
C GLY A 32 3.47 -2.57 8.37
N ARG A 33 2.76 -1.46 8.10
CA ARG A 33 1.85 -0.79 9.03
C ARG A 33 0.51 -0.45 8.38
N GLU A 34 -0.53 -0.25 9.19
CA GLU A 34 -1.85 0.13 8.70
C GLU A 34 -1.97 1.64 8.50
N PRO A 35 -2.36 2.12 7.31
CA PRO A 35 -2.67 3.53 7.13
C PRO A 35 -4.06 3.84 7.69
N ARG A 36 -4.31 5.11 8.04
CA ARG A 36 -5.67 5.59 8.30
C ARG A 36 -6.23 6.21 7.03
N VAL A 37 -7.20 5.56 6.42
CA VAL A 37 -7.84 6.03 5.19
C VAL A 37 -9.37 5.92 5.32
N ARG A 38 -10.09 6.93 4.84
CA ARG A 38 -11.55 6.89 4.70
C ARG A 38 -12.00 7.66 3.46
N HIS A 39 -13.06 7.18 2.81
CA HIS A 39 -13.76 7.98 1.80
C HIS A 39 -14.60 9.04 2.50
N ILE A 40 -14.55 10.28 2.02
CA ILE A 40 -15.28 11.42 2.61
C ILE A 40 -16.34 12.01 1.68
N GLY A 41 -16.53 11.42 0.50
CA GLY A 41 -17.56 11.83 -0.46
C GLY A 41 -17.00 12.23 -1.83
N GLY A 42 -17.81 12.04 -2.87
CA GLY A 42 -17.41 12.30 -4.25
C GLY A 42 -16.11 11.56 -4.62
N GLN A 43 -15.12 12.32 -5.10
CA GLN A 43 -13.80 11.81 -5.47
C GLN A 43 -12.74 12.08 -4.38
N TRP A 44 -13.13 12.33 -3.12
CA TRP A 44 -12.22 12.75 -2.05
C TRP A 44 -12.06 11.70 -0.96
N TYR A 45 -10.82 11.61 -0.46
CA TYR A 45 -10.40 10.67 0.58
C TYR A 45 -9.65 11.43 1.68
N TYR A 46 -9.71 10.93 2.91
CA TYR A 46 -8.97 11.46 4.03
C TYR A 46 -7.95 10.42 4.48
N ILE A 47 -6.66 10.75 4.39
CA ILE A 47 -5.53 9.85 4.60
C ILE A 47 -4.54 10.48 5.56
N ASN A 48 -4.24 9.84 6.69
CA ASN A 48 -3.25 10.31 7.67
C ASN A 48 -3.39 11.81 8.06
N SER A 49 -4.63 12.29 8.14
CA SER A 49 -5.00 13.69 8.44
C SER A 49 -5.02 14.66 7.25
N GLU A 50 -4.79 14.18 6.04
CA GLU A 50 -4.79 14.98 4.81
C GLU A 50 -5.94 14.60 3.87
N THR A 51 -6.50 15.60 3.17
CA THR A 51 -7.53 15.38 2.15
C THR A 51 -6.88 15.21 0.78
N VAL A 52 -7.16 14.09 0.12
CA VAL A 52 -6.52 13.67 -1.12
C VAL A 52 -7.60 13.36 -2.17
N HIS A 53 -7.39 13.84 -3.39
CA HIS A 53 -8.26 13.52 -4.52
C HIS A 53 -8.02 12.10 -5.03
N ARG A 54 -9.04 11.45 -5.58
CA ARG A 54 -9.00 10.06 -6.05
C ARG A 54 -7.86 9.80 -7.03
N VAL A 55 -7.63 10.72 -7.97
CA VAL A 55 -6.56 10.60 -8.98
C VAL A 55 -5.19 10.49 -8.30
N THR A 56 -4.93 11.34 -7.32
CA THR A 56 -3.69 11.33 -6.53
C THR A 56 -3.56 10.04 -5.72
N LEU A 57 -4.65 9.58 -5.11
CA LEU A 57 -4.66 8.32 -4.36
C LEU A 57 -4.39 7.11 -5.26
N LEU A 58 -4.98 7.06 -6.45
CA LEU A 58 -4.73 5.98 -7.42
C LEU A 58 -3.29 5.98 -7.92
N ALA A 59 -2.73 7.15 -8.22
CA ALA A 59 -1.31 7.28 -8.58
C ALA A 59 -0.40 6.77 -7.45
N GLU A 60 -0.73 7.11 -6.21
CA GLU A 60 0.01 6.62 -5.05
C GLU A 60 -0.11 5.10 -4.86
N ILE A 61 -1.30 4.51 -5.09
CA ILE A 61 -1.48 3.05 -5.11
C ILE A 61 -0.56 2.40 -6.15
N MET A 62 -0.45 2.98 -7.35
CA MET A 62 0.44 2.48 -8.40
C MET A 62 1.90 2.55 -7.97
N ARG A 63 2.34 3.70 -7.44
CA ARG A 63 3.69 3.91 -6.92
C ARG A 63 4.04 2.90 -5.81
N LEU A 64 3.12 2.67 -4.86
CA LEU A 64 3.32 1.69 -3.79
C LEU A 64 3.41 0.26 -4.32
N ARG A 65 2.63 -0.08 -5.35
CA ARG A 65 2.72 -1.41 -6.00
C ARG A 65 4.05 -1.59 -6.73
N GLU A 66 4.59 -0.55 -7.35
CA GLU A 66 5.91 -0.57 -7.98
C GLU A 66 7.01 -0.76 -6.93
N LEU A 67 7.00 0.03 -5.86
CA LEU A 67 7.92 -0.14 -4.72
C LEU A 67 7.85 -1.55 -4.12
N ALA A 68 6.65 -2.10 -3.97
CA ALA A 68 6.44 -3.46 -3.45
C ALA A 68 6.92 -4.57 -4.42
N ARG A 69 7.13 -4.27 -5.70
CA ARG A 69 7.73 -5.20 -6.67
C ARG A 69 9.25 -5.13 -6.65
N GLU A 70 9.80 -3.92 -6.46
CA GLU A 70 11.24 -3.68 -6.31
C GLU A 70 11.78 -4.27 -5.00
N GLN A 71 10.96 -4.24 -3.94
CA GLN A 71 11.20 -5.02 -2.71
C GLN A 71 10.98 -6.52 -3.02
N SER A 72 12.06 -7.16 -3.45
CA SER A 72 12.14 -8.57 -3.87
C SER A 72 11.42 -9.57 -2.95
N PRO A 73 10.84 -10.68 -3.47
CA PRO A 73 10.26 -11.78 -2.68
C PRO A 73 11.27 -12.51 -1.77
N TYR A 74 12.56 -12.18 -1.85
CA TYR A 74 13.61 -12.71 -0.97
C TYR A 74 13.83 -11.91 0.31
N GLU A 75 13.12 -10.79 0.52
CA GLU A 75 13.13 -10.13 1.82
C GLU A 75 12.04 -10.74 2.70
N PRO A 76 12.38 -11.65 3.65
CA PRO A 76 11.41 -12.07 4.65
C PRO A 76 10.88 -10.84 5.37
N PRO A 77 9.61 -10.85 5.84
CA PRO A 77 9.00 -9.73 6.53
C PRO A 77 10.00 -9.21 7.54
N THR A 78 10.38 -7.94 7.35
CA THR A 78 11.54 -7.31 7.98
C THR A 78 11.61 -7.73 9.43
N ARG A 79 12.63 -8.55 9.75
CA ARG A 79 12.89 -9.02 11.10
C ARG A 79 12.69 -7.85 12.05
N SER A 80 11.85 -8.05 13.08
CA SER A 80 11.63 -7.02 14.10
C SER A 80 12.99 -6.55 14.64
N MET A 81 13.07 -5.33 15.19
CA MET A 81 14.32 -4.82 15.78
C MET A 81 14.96 -5.84 16.75
N VAL A 82 14.11 -6.58 17.48
CA VAL A 82 14.49 -7.69 18.35
C VAL A 82 15.08 -8.88 17.57
N GLN A 83 14.49 -9.27 16.44
CA GLN A 83 15.02 -10.34 15.60
C GLN A 83 16.32 -9.95 14.88
N ARG A 84 16.52 -8.67 14.55
CA ARG A 84 17.80 -8.15 14.04
C ARG A 84 18.87 -8.19 15.13
N LEU A 85 18.50 -7.82 16.35
CA LEU A 85 19.37 -7.92 17.51
C LEU A 85 19.77 -9.39 17.77
N ILE A 86 18.81 -10.32 17.75
CA ILE A 86 19.07 -11.76 17.90
C ILE A 86 20.01 -12.28 16.80
N ALA A 87 19.81 -11.90 15.54
CA ALA A 87 20.68 -12.33 14.44
C ALA A 87 22.12 -11.84 14.65
N ARG A 88 22.29 -10.57 15.02
CA ARG A 88 23.59 -9.97 15.32
C ARG A 88 24.29 -10.63 16.53
N LEU A 89 23.53 -11.01 17.56
CA LEU A 89 24.06 -11.76 18.71
C LEU A 89 24.43 -13.21 18.34
N ARG A 90 23.79 -13.79 17.32
CA ARG A 90 24.08 -15.14 16.83
C ARG A 90 25.17 -15.18 15.75
N GLY A 91 25.74 -14.05 15.35
CA GLY A 91 26.79 -13.97 14.33
C GLY A 91 26.31 -14.30 12.91
N LEU A 92 25.01 -14.16 12.65
CA LEU A 92 24.37 -14.33 11.33
C LEU A 92 24.12 -12.98 10.65
#